data_AF-A0A090G5R5-F1
#
_entry.id   AF-A0A090G5R5-F1
#
_cell.length_a   1.000
_cell.length_b   1.000
_cell.length_c   1.000
_cell.angle_alpha   90.00
_cell.angle_beta   90.00
_cell.angle_gamma   90.00
#
_symmetry.space_group_name_H-M   'P 1'
#
loop_
_entity.id
_entity.type
_entity.pdbx_description
1 polymer ?
#
loop_
_entity_poly.entity_id
_entity_poly.type
_entity_poly.pdbx_seq_one_letter_code
_entity_poly.pdbx_strand_id
1 'polypeptide(L)'
;MRQSERAGSMTRSTLRIVWLLTNSSDGGTALSRPYAHSRKNWRPGPTAAGRFERRGAPAPIANGADLEAAWHHPAATAVTRKRIIRVVLREVVAHVEGDQIHLLLHWQGGDHTRLTVRKNRRGQTRWSVEPETVELIRACARLMPDKAIAGLPNRAGKRTGRSNGWSQSRVRGFRNTHGIAVYRDGEWAERGEVTLTEAARMLNLSPAKVLRQIRAGIIPAQQYCKGAPWVIKRRNIEDSHLIEHAGPCLNASSNPEQKTFVFQ
;
A
#
# COMPACT_ATOMS: atom_id res chain seq x y z
N MET A 1 0.29 -54.30 -28.32
CA MET A 1 -0.44 -53.26 -27.56
C MET A 1 0.20 -53.12 -26.18
N ARG A 2 1.21 -52.27 -26.02
CA ARG A 2 1.74 -51.88 -24.70
C ARG A 2 1.91 -50.37 -24.74
N GLN A 3 1.14 -49.69 -23.89
CA GLN A 3 1.03 -48.25 -23.82
C GLN A 3 2.34 -47.65 -23.31
N SER A 4 2.78 -46.58 -23.98
CA SER A 4 3.87 -45.72 -23.57
C SER A 4 3.42 -44.80 -22.45
N GLU A 5 3.88 -45.01 -21.22
CA GLU A 5 3.75 -44.03 -20.16
C GLU A 5 4.75 -42.89 -20.39
N ARG A 6 4.22 -41.70 -20.63
CA ARG A 6 4.97 -40.45 -20.71
C ARG A 6 5.44 -40.07 -19.31
N ALA A 7 6.73 -40.17 -19.05
CA ALA A 7 7.36 -39.53 -17.90
C ALA A 7 7.32 -38.00 -18.09
N GLY A 8 6.28 -37.37 -17.53
CA GLY A 8 6.15 -35.92 -17.45
C GLY A 8 7.29 -35.34 -16.59
N SER A 9 8.28 -34.76 -17.26
CA SER A 9 9.34 -33.94 -16.68
C SER A 9 8.73 -32.74 -15.92
N MET A 10 8.39 -32.92 -14.65
CA MET A 10 8.12 -31.83 -13.71
C MET A 10 9.46 -31.17 -13.37
N THR A 11 9.69 -30.00 -13.93
CA THR A 11 10.84 -29.14 -13.65
C THR A 11 10.90 -28.77 -12.16
N ARG A 12 11.60 -29.59 -11.38
CA ARG A 12 11.95 -29.35 -9.96
C ARG A 12 12.86 -28.14 -9.88
N SER A 13 12.32 -27.01 -9.46
CA SER A 13 13.07 -25.76 -9.35
C SER A 13 13.60 -25.62 -7.92
N THR A 14 14.74 -26.26 -7.64
CA THR A 14 15.49 -26.01 -6.41
C THR A 14 16.26 -24.71 -6.56
N LEU A 15 15.96 -23.71 -5.73
CA LEU A 15 16.72 -22.47 -5.68
C LEU A 15 17.68 -22.54 -4.50
N ARG A 16 18.97 -22.71 -4.81
CA ARG A 16 20.05 -22.54 -3.84
C ARG A 16 20.41 -21.06 -3.80
N ILE A 17 20.01 -20.37 -2.73
CA ILE A 17 20.34 -18.96 -2.56
C ILE A 17 21.67 -18.90 -1.80
N VAL A 18 22.77 -18.78 -2.55
CA VAL A 18 24.08 -18.42 -2.01
C VAL A 18 24.14 -16.89 -1.96
N TRP A 19 24.38 -16.32 -0.78
CA TRP A 19 24.52 -14.87 -0.63
C TRP A 19 25.78 -14.39 -1.36
N LEU A 20 25.62 -13.70 -2.49
CA LEU A 20 26.63 -12.80 -3.04
C LEU A 20 26.30 -11.39 -2.55
N LEU A 21 27.22 -10.81 -1.78
CA LEU A 21 27.17 -9.43 -1.31
C LEU A 21 27.28 -8.47 -2.50
N THR A 22 26.25 -7.67 -2.74
CA THR A 22 26.47 -6.29 -3.17
C THR A 22 26.19 -5.39 -1.97
N ASN A 23 27.25 -4.81 -1.40
CA ASN A 23 27.14 -3.70 -0.47
C ASN A 23 26.52 -2.52 -1.22
N SER A 24 25.27 -2.16 -0.89
CA SER A 24 24.72 -0.86 -1.24
C SER A 24 24.78 0.01 0.00
N SER A 25 25.90 0.68 0.18
CA SER A 25 26.02 1.86 1.03
C SER A 25 25.53 3.05 0.23
N ASP A 26 24.21 3.24 0.15
CA ASP A 26 23.64 4.54 -0.22
C ASP A 26 22.16 4.60 0.20
N GLY A 27 21.83 5.63 0.96
CA GLY A 27 20.47 6.02 1.27
C GLY A 27 19.83 6.61 0.02
N GLY A 28 19.31 5.76 -0.85
CA GLY A 28 18.68 6.18 -2.11
C GLY A 28 17.55 5.25 -2.50
N THR A 29 16.36 5.82 -2.69
CA THR A 29 15.16 5.14 -3.16
C THR A 29 15.40 4.60 -4.58
N ALA A 30 15.71 3.32 -4.74
CA ALA A 30 15.82 2.67 -6.05
C ALA A 30 14.93 1.42 -6.12
N LEU A 31 13.88 1.53 -6.94
CA LEU A 31 13.03 0.42 -7.39
C LEU A 31 13.90 -0.70 -7.97
N SER A 32 13.99 -1.84 -7.28
CA SER A 32 14.68 -3.02 -7.81
C SER A 32 13.83 -4.27 -7.57
N ARG A 33 13.22 -4.78 -8.65
CA ARG A 33 12.62 -6.13 -8.69
C ARG A 33 13.76 -7.15 -8.52
N PRO A 34 13.60 -8.24 -7.74
CA PRO A 34 14.64 -9.27 -7.69
C PRO A 34 14.64 -10.06 -9.00
N TYR A 35 15.70 -9.90 -9.78
CA TYR A 35 16.04 -10.77 -10.90
C TYR A 35 16.67 -12.05 -10.35
N ALA A 36 16.06 -13.20 -10.62
CA ALA A 36 16.69 -14.50 -10.44
C ALA A 36 17.64 -14.74 -11.62
N HIS A 37 18.94 -14.83 -11.37
CA HIS A 37 19.87 -15.38 -12.35
C HIS A 37 19.98 -16.88 -12.13
N SER A 38 19.46 -17.65 -13.08
CA SER A 38 19.89 -19.02 -13.34
C SER A 38 21.24 -18.94 -14.04
N ARG A 39 22.33 -19.39 -13.41
CA ARG A 39 23.59 -19.64 -14.11
C ARG A 39 24.07 -21.06 -13.83
N LYS A 40 23.88 -21.93 -14.82
CA LYS A 40 24.65 -23.16 -15.00
C LYS A 40 26.02 -22.74 -15.55
N ASN A 41 27.10 -23.26 -14.95
CA ASN A 41 28.51 -23.16 -15.37
C ASN A 41 29.25 -21.88 -14.97
N TRP A 42 29.98 -21.95 -13.85
CA TRP A 42 31.08 -21.04 -13.52
C TRP A 42 32.27 -21.85 -12.99
N ARG A 43 33.48 -21.60 -13.54
CA ARG A 43 34.78 -22.08 -13.02
C ARG A 43 35.58 -20.88 -12.51
N PRO A 44 36.32 -20.97 -11.40
CA PRO A 44 37.04 -19.83 -10.84
C PRO A 44 38.38 -19.58 -11.56
N GLY A 45 38.66 -18.31 -11.91
CA GLY A 45 40.01 -17.82 -12.22
C GLY A 45 40.71 -17.29 -10.95
N PRO A 46 42.05 -17.14 -10.96
CA PRO A 46 42.85 -16.93 -9.75
C PRO A 46 42.69 -15.50 -9.19
N THR A 47 42.49 -15.41 -7.88
CA THR A 47 42.30 -14.16 -7.14
C THR A 47 43.64 -13.54 -6.76
N ALA A 48 43.90 -12.31 -7.21
CA ALA A 48 45.01 -11.48 -6.71
C ALA A 48 44.71 -11.00 -5.28
N ALA A 49 45.64 -11.27 -4.36
CA ALA A 49 45.53 -10.96 -2.94
C ALA A 49 45.83 -9.49 -2.64
N GLY A 50 44.79 -8.66 -2.52
CA GLY A 50 44.87 -7.33 -1.90
C GLY A 50 44.57 -7.42 -0.40
N ARG A 51 45.60 -7.28 0.44
CA ARG A 51 45.49 -7.27 1.91
C ARG A 51 44.88 -5.95 2.38
N PHE A 52 43.61 -5.96 2.78
CA PHE A 52 42.96 -4.83 3.45
C PHE A 52 42.83 -5.12 4.95
N GLU A 53 43.57 -4.37 5.74
CA GLU A 53 43.67 -4.52 7.20
C GLU A 53 42.37 -4.03 7.87
N ARG A 54 41.60 -4.96 8.44
CA ARG A 54 40.33 -4.67 9.13
C ARG A 54 40.61 -4.21 10.56
N ARG A 55 40.60 -2.90 10.81
CA ARG A 55 40.50 -2.37 12.19
C ARG A 55 39.09 -2.62 12.74
N GLY A 56 39.02 -3.30 13.88
CA GLY A 56 37.84 -3.31 14.76
C GLY A 56 36.70 -4.27 14.38
N ALA A 57 36.99 -5.50 13.96
CA ALA A 57 35.97 -6.54 14.00
C ALA A 57 35.75 -6.97 15.47
N PRO A 58 34.51 -7.04 15.99
CA PRO A 58 34.28 -7.69 17.28
C PRO A 58 34.81 -9.12 17.21
N ALA A 59 35.44 -9.56 18.30
CA ALA A 59 36.04 -10.89 18.41
C ALA A 59 35.06 -11.97 17.90
N PRO A 60 35.54 -13.01 17.21
CA PRO A 60 34.70 -14.10 16.77
C PRO A 60 33.97 -14.69 18.00
N ILE A 61 32.64 -14.70 17.92
CA ILE A 61 31.74 -15.24 18.94
C ILE A 61 32.14 -16.71 19.14
N ALA A 62 32.73 -17.03 20.30
CA ALA A 62 33.45 -18.28 20.50
C ALA A 62 32.54 -19.42 20.96
N ASN A 63 31.34 -19.13 21.48
CA ASN A 63 30.40 -20.12 21.97
C ASN A 63 28.92 -19.71 21.71
N GLY A 64 27.98 -20.64 21.92
CA GLY A 64 26.54 -20.38 21.75
C GLY A 64 25.92 -19.44 22.81
N ALA A 65 26.54 -19.31 23.98
CA ALA A 65 26.06 -18.42 25.05
C ALA A 65 26.31 -16.94 24.73
N ASP A 66 27.45 -16.64 24.10
CA ASP A 66 27.81 -15.30 23.62
C ASP A 66 26.87 -14.84 22.50
N LEU A 67 26.36 -15.78 21.69
CA LEU A 67 25.38 -15.52 20.64
C LEU A 67 24.03 -15.09 21.23
N GLU A 68 23.52 -15.84 22.20
CA GLU A 68 22.26 -15.52 22.88
C GLU A 68 22.33 -14.17 23.60
N ALA A 69 23.42 -13.92 24.32
CA ALA A 69 23.67 -12.63 24.97
C ALA A 69 23.73 -11.48 23.96
N ALA A 70 24.44 -11.65 22.84
CA ALA A 70 24.54 -10.65 21.79
C ALA A 70 23.20 -10.39 21.07
N TRP A 71 22.34 -11.40 20.94
CA TRP A 71 21.05 -11.29 20.28
C TRP A 71 20.03 -10.50 21.12
N HIS A 72 19.99 -10.78 22.42
CA HIS A 72 19.06 -10.19 23.39
C HIS A 72 19.55 -8.87 24.01
N HIS A 73 20.78 -8.45 23.73
CA HIS A 73 21.34 -7.20 24.26
C HIS A 73 20.46 -5.97 23.90
N PRO A 74 20.18 -5.04 24.85
CA PRO A 74 19.28 -3.90 24.61
C PRO A 74 19.78 -2.94 23.53
N ALA A 75 21.09 -2.83 23.32
CA ALA A 75 21.69 -2.05 22.23
C ALA A 75 21.67 -2.76 20.86
N ALA A 76 21.16 -4.00 20.76
CA ALA A 76 21.14 -4.76 19.51
C ALA A 76 20.08 -4.19 18.55
N THR A 77 20.52 -3.34 17.63
CA THR A 77 19.67 -2.85 16.54
C THR A 77 19.35 -3.97 15.53
N ALA A 78 18.34 -3.75 14.68
CA ALA A 78 18.02 -4.65 13.57
C ALA A 78 19.23 -4.89 12.63
N VAL A 79 20.12 -3.90 12.50
CA VAL A 79 21.36 -4.02 11.72
C VAL A 79 22.32 -5.01 12.39
N THR A 80 22.51 -4.91 13.70
CA THR A 80 23.37 -5.81 14.48
C THR A 80 22.85 -7.25 14.43
N ARG A 81 21.55 -7.46 14.69
CA ARG A 81 20.92 -8.79 14.57
C ARG A 81 21.07 -9.40 13.18
N LYS A 82 20.94 -8.58 12.13
CA LYS A 82 21.19 -9.02 10.74
C LYS A 82 22.66 -9.42 10.51
N ARG A 83 23.63 -8.73 11.13
CA ARG A 83 25.05 -9.11 11.07
C ARG A 83 25.30 -10.44 11.78
N ILE A 84 24.71 -10.64 12.96
CA ILE A 84 24.79 -11.90 13.71
C ILE A 84 24.28 -13.06 12.85
N ILE A 85 23.07 -12.97 12.29
CA ILE A 85 22.51 -14.00 11.40
C ILE A 85 23.45 -14.31 10.23
N ARG A 86 24.05 -13.29 9.60
CA ARG A 86 24.97 -13.48 8.47
C ARG A 86 26.25 -14.24 8.84
N VAL A 87 26.65 -14.21 10.11
CA VAL A 87 27.81 -14.98 10.59
C VAL A 87 27.41 -16.42 10.86
N VAL A 88 26.29 -16.65 11.55
CA VAL A 88 25.91 -17.99 12.02
C VAL A 88 25.18 -18.84 10.96
N LEU A 89 24.59 -18.21 9.95
CA LEU A 89 23.85 -18.90 8.90
C LEU A 89 24.77 -19.17 7.70
N ARG A 90 24.98 -20.44 7.39
CA ARG A 90 25.85 -20.90 6.30
C ARG A 90 25.15 -20.85 4.95
N GLU A 91 23.98 -21.49 4.84
CA GLU A 91 23.18 -21.47 3.62
C GLU A 91 21.69 -21.60 3.93
N VAL A 92 20.86 -21.14 2.99
CA VAL A 92 19.42 -21.37 3.00
C VAL A 92 19.04 -22.03 1.69
N VAL A 93 18.53 -23.25 1.78
CA VAL A 93 18.01 -23.99 0.62
C VAL A 93 16.51 -23.84 0.60
N ALA A 94 15.96 -23.34 -0.50
CA ALA A 94 14.52 -23.21 -0.69
C ALA A 94 14.03 -24.21 -1.74
N HIS A 95 13.09 -25.05 -1.35
CA HIS A 95 12.37 -25.97 -2.23
C HIS A 95 10.90 -25.55 -2.30
N VAL A 96 10.36 -25.43 -3.51
CA VAL A 96 8.96 -25.04 -3.72
C VAL A 96 8.19 -26.24 -4.22
N GLU A 97 7.21 -26.69 -3.43
CA GLU A 97 6.33 -27.80 -3.75
C GLU A 97 4.87 -27.31 -3.72
N GLY A 98 4.27 -27.13 -4.90
CA GLY A 98 2.91 -26.61 -5.05
C GLY A 98 2.69 -25.24 -4.38
N ASP A 99 1.87 -25.25 -3.32
CA ASP A 99 1.51 -24.14 -2.44
C ASP A 99 2.56 -23.87 -1.36
N GLN A 100 3.52 -24.76 -1.12
CA GLN A 100 4.44 -24.68 0.01
C GLN A 100 5.87 -24.35 -0.42
N ILE A 101 6.58 -23.67 0.48
CA ILE A 101 8.00 -23.37 0.41
C ILE A 101 8.65 -24.06 1.60
N HIS A 102 9.43 -25.09 1.33
CA HIS A 102 10.27 -25.75 2.31
C HIS A 102 11.63 -25.05 2.35
N LEU A 103 11.97 -24.49 3.49
CA LEU A 103 13.23 -23.84 3.77
C LEU A 103 14.07 -24.76 4.64
N LEU A 104 15.32 -24.95 4.27
CA LEU A 104 16.32 -25.65 5.05
C LEU A 104 17.45 -24.66 5.33
N LEU A 105 17.59 -24.27 6.59
CA LEU A 105 18.60 -23.35 7.09
C LEU A 105 19.77 -24.20 7.59
N HIS A 106 20.94 -24.06 6.99
CA HIS A 106 22.16 -24.69 7.50
C HIS A 106 22.94 -23.68 8.32
N TRP A 107 23.25 -24.05 9.56
CA TRP A 107 24.03 -23.24 10.48
C TRP A 107 25.52 -23.55 10.34
N GLN A 108 26.39 -22.61 10.72
CA GLN A 108 27.84 -22.84 10.72
C GLN A 108 28.25 -23.97 11.66
N GLY A 109 27.47 -24.25 12.71
CA GLY A 109 27.69 -25.35 13.65
C GLY A 109 27.33 -26.75 13.13
N GLY A 110 26.95 -26.89 11.86
CA GLY A 110 26.58 -28.18 11.25
C GLY A 110 25.12 -28.61 11.48
N ASP A 111 24.40 -27.92 12.36
CA ASP A 111 22.96 -28.14 12.56
C ASP A 111 22.12 -27.56 11.41
N HIS A 112 20.88 -28.02 11.30
CA HIS A 112 19.94 -27.53 10.30
C HIS A 112 18.51 -27.39 10.84
N THR A 113 17.86 -26.28 10.46
CA THR A 113 16.45 -26.03 10.79
C THR A 113 15.60 -26.14 9.55
N ARG A 114 14.53 -26.94 9.63
CA ARG A 114 13.51 -27.07 8.57
C ARG A 114 12.32 -26.17 8.90
N LEU A 115 11.87 -25.38 7.92
CA LEU A 115 10.69 -24.54 8.03
C LEU A 115 9.81 -24.75 6.79
N THR A 116 8.51 -24.94 6.98
CA THR A 116 7.55 -25.01 5.88
C THR A 116 6.67 -23.77 5.93
N VAL A 117 6.65 -22.99 4.86
CA VAL A 117 5.87 -21.75 4.75
C VAL A 117 4.95 -21.86 3.55
N ARG A 118 3.68 -21.48 3.71
CA ARG A 118 2.78 -21.37 2.56
C ARG A 118 3.23 -20.21 1.66
N LYS A 119 3.31 -20.50 0.37
CA LYS A 119 3.54 -19.55 -0.70
C LYS A 119 2.36 -18.59 -0.78
N ASN A 120 2.65 -17.30 -0.77
CA ASN A 120 1.62 -16.31 -1.10
C ASN A 120 1.09 -16.57 -2.51
N ARG A 121 -0.25 -16.61 -2.66
CA ARG A 121 -0.89 -16.71 -3.97
C ARG A 121 -0.40 -15.57 -4.86
N ARG A 122 -0.25 -15.82 -6.16
CA ARG A 122 0.16 -14.77 -7.11
C ARG A 122 -0.80 -13.58 -6.97
N GLY A 123 -0.24 -12.38 -6.79
CA GLY A 123 -1.01 -11.15 -6.58
C GLY A 123 -1.40 -10.85 -5.13
N GLN A 124 -1.34 -11.83 -4.22
CA GLN A 124 -1.56 -11.59 -2.80
C GLN A 124 -0.23 -11.33 -2.11
N THR A 125 -0.12 -10.18 -1.46
CA THR A 125 1.03 -9.84 -0.62
C THR A 125 0.54 -9.77 0.82
N ARG A 126 1.42 -10.06 1.80
CA ARG A 126 1.14 -9.83 3.23
C ARG A 126 0.70 -8.39 3.57
N TRP A 127 0.89 -7.48 2.64
CA TRP A 127 0.58 -6.06 2.73
C TRP A 127 -0.74 -5.77 1.99
N SER A 128 -1.83 -6.41 2.41
CA SER A 128 -3.17 -6.11 1.90
C SER A 128 -3.75 -4.89 2.62
N VAL A 129 -4.60 -4.16 1.91
CA VAL A 129 -5.44 -3.12 2.51
C VAL A 129 -6.82 -3.75 2.76
N GLU A 130 -7.48 -3.32 3.84
CA GLU A 130 -8.86 -3.73 4.15
C GLU A 130 -9.79 -3.56 2.93
N PRO A 131 -10.65 -4.54 2.62
CA PRO A 131 -11.55 -4.51 1.46
C PRO A 131 -12.41 -3.23 1.40
N GLU A 132 -12.89 -2.77 2.55
CA GLU A 132 -13.67 -1.53 2.68
C GLU A 132 -12.92 -0.30 2.14
N THR A 133 -11.60 -0.24 2.31
CA THR A 133 -10.78 0.86 1.78
C THR A 133 -10.65 0.77 0.26
N VAL A 134 -10.62 -0.45 -0.29
CA VAL A 134 -10.60 -0.67 -1.74
C VAL A 134 -11.89 -0.11 -2.35
N GLU A 135 -13.05 -0.45 -1.77
CA GLU A 135 -14.35 0.05 -2.23
C GLU A 135 -14.45 1.57 -2.09
N LEU A 136 -13.98 2.12 -0.96
CA LEU A 136 -13.96 3.56 -0.75
C LEU A 136 -13.14 4.28 -1.82
N ILE A 137 -11.92 3.82 -2.11
CA ILE A 137 -11.05 4.42 -3.13
C ILE A 137 -11.67 4.24 -4.52
N ARG A 138 -12.27 3.08 -4.81
CA ARG A 138 -12.96 2.82 -6.08
C ARG A 138 -14.12 3.80 -6.30
N ALA A 139 -14.94 4.03 -5.27
CA ALA A 139 -16.02 5.01 -5.35
C ALA A 139 -15.47 6.43 -5.53
N CYS A 140 -14.46 6.83 -4.74
CA CYS A 140 -13.89 8.17 -4.82
C CYS A 140 -13.16 8.44 -6.15
N ALA A 141 -12.56 7.41 -6.77
CA ALA A 141 -11.84 7.53 -8.04
C ALA A 141 -12.73 7.96 -9.21
N ARG A 142 -14.04 7.73 -9.12
CA ARG A 142 -15.04 8.18 -10.09
C ARG A 142 -15.47 9.62 -9.87
N LEU A 143 -15.25 10.14 -8.65
CA LEU A 143 -15.76 11.44 -8.23
C LEU A 143 -14.71 12.54 -8.29
N MET A 144 -13.43 12.23 -8.07
CA MET A 144 -12.38 13.23 -7.91
C MET A 144 -10.99 12.68 -8.27
N PRO A 145 -10.01 13.55 -8.54
CA PRO A 145 -8.65 13.13 -8.87
C PRO A 145 -7.90 12.53 -7.66
N ASP A 146 -6.91 11.67 -7.94
CA ASP A 146 -6.09 10.94 -6.97
C ASP A 146 -5.52 11.80 -5.83
N LYS A 147 -5.20 13.08 -6.10
CA LYS A 147 -4.69 14.03 -5.10
C LYS A 147 -5.73 14.33 -4.02
N ALA A 148 -6.99 14.53 -4.40
CA ALA A 148 -8.09 14.79 -3.47
C ALA A 148 -8.47 13.53 -2.69
N ILE A 149 -8.42 12.36 -3.33
CA ILE A 149 -8.72 11.07 -2.70
C ILE A 149 -7.78 10.80 -1.52
N ALA A 150 -6.48 11.09 -1.64
CA ALA A 150 -5.49 10.76 -0.61
C ALA A 150 -5.85 11.29 0.80
N GLY A 151 -6.53 12.43 0.89
CA GLY A 151 -6.95 13.01 2.16
C GLY A 151 -8.07 12.23 2.87
N LEU A 152 -8.93 11.53 2.11
CA LEU A 152 -10.12 10.88 2.67
C LEU A 152 -9.77 9.67 3.54
N PRO A 153 -9.01 8.66 3.07
CA PRO A 153 -8.59 7.55 3.92
C PRO A 153 -7.76 8.00 5.12
N ASN A 154 -6.91 9.03 4.95
CA ASN A 154 -6.08 9.56 6.04
C ASN A 154 -6.93 10.14 7.17
N ARG A 155 -7.96 10.93 6.86
CA ARG A 155 -8.91 11.46 7.86
C ARG A 155 -9.73 10.36 8.53
N ALA A 156 -10.00 9.27 7.81
CA ALA A 156 -10.65 8.08 8.36
C ALA A 156 -9.70 7.16 9.15
N GLY A 157 -8.43 7.54 9.33
CA GLY A 157 -7.43 6.73 10.04
C GLY A 157 -6.96 5.49 9.28
N LYS A 158 -7.39 5.31 8.02
CA LYS A 158 -7.06 4.14 7.20
C LYS A 158 -5.63 4.27 6.66
N ARG A 159 -4.83 3.22 6.82
CA ARG A 159 -3.43 3.16 6.33
C ARG A 159 -3.32 2.18 5.17
N THR A 160 -2.24 2.31 4.41
CA THR A 160 -1.87 1.31 3.40
C THR A 160 -1.44 0.00 4.07
N GLY A 161 -1.36 -1.10 3.32
CA GLY A 161 -0.95 -2.41 3.87
C GLY A 161 0.45 -2.40 4.49
N ARG A 162 1.32 -1.45 4.12
CA ARG A 162 2.63 -1.21 4.75
C ARG A 162 2.60 -0.14 5.85
N SER A 163 1.45 0.07 6.48
CA SER A 163 1.18 1.08 7.51
C SER A 163 1.52 2.55 7.15
N ASN A 164 1.77 2.87 5.87
CA ASN A 164 2.00 4.24 5.43
C ASN A 164 0.69 5.03 5.32
N GLY A 165 0.77 6.35 5.44
CA GLY A 165 -0.29 7.25 5.01
C GLY A 165 -0.52 7.25 3.50
N TRP A 166 -1.69 7.72 3.09
CA TRP A 166 -2.07 7.87 1.69
C TRP A 166 -1.53 9.17 1.10
N SER A 167 -1.01 9.08 -0.10
CA SER A 167 -0.49 10.20 -0.91
C SER A 167 -0.93 9.98 -2.36
N GLN A 168 -0.97 11.02 -3.18
CA GLN A 168 -1.37 10.93 -4.60
C GLN A 168 -0.68 9.75 -5.33
N SER A 169 0.65 9.62 -5.22
CA SER A 169 1.40 8.53 -5.88
C SER A 169 1.01 7.14 -5.40
N ARG A 170 0.64 7.00 -4.12
CA ARG A 170 0.18 5.75 -3.53
C ARG A 170 -1.24 5.40 -3.97
N VAL A 171 -2.13 6.40 -4.05
CA VAL A 171 -3.46 6.21 -4.63
C VAL A 171 -3.34 5.78 -6.09
N ARG A 172 -2.53 6.47 -6.91
CA ARG A 172 -2.29 6.09 -8.30
C ARG A 172 -1.78 4.66 -8.46
N GLY A 173 -0.76 4.28 -7.67
CA GLY A 173 -0.20 2.93 -7.71
C GLY A 173 -1.20 1.86 -7.24
N PHE A 174 -1.96 2.16 -6.20
CA PHE A 174 -3.03 1.29 -5.70
C PHE A 174 -4.12 1.11 -6.75
N ARG A 175 -4.59 2.21 -7.33
CA ARG A 175 -5.59 2.24 -8.40
C ARG A 175 -5.19 1.35 -9.59
N ASN A 176 -3.94 1.49 -10.05
CA ASN A 176 -3.39 0.66 -11.13
C ASN A 176 -3.33 -0.83 -10.75
N THR A 177 -2.96 -1.15 -9.51
CA THR A 177 -2.87 -2.54 -9.01
C THR A 177 -4.26 -3.19 -8.92
N HIS A 178 -5.29 -2.40 -8.59
CA HIS A 178 -6.67 -2.85 -8.43
C HIS A 178 -7.55 -2.67 -9.68
N GLY A 179 -6.98 -2.24 -10.81
CA GLY A 179 -7.73 -2.04 -12.06
C GLY A 179 -8.82 -0.96 -11.97
N ILE A 180 -8.65 0.04 -11.10
CA ILE A 180 -9.63 1.11 -10.90
C ILE A 180 -9.42 2.20 -11.98
N ALA A 181 -10.49 2.68 -12.61
CA ALA A 181 -10.40 3.72 -13.63
C ALA A 181 -9.97 5.08 -13.04
N VAL A 182 -9.28 5.90 -13.84
CA VAL A 182 -8.94 7.28 -13.47
C VAL A 182 -10.21 8.14 -13.54
N TYR A 183 -10.32 9.12 -12.65
CA TYR A 183 -11.31 10.19 -12.76
C TYR A 183 -11.28 10.86 -14.14
N ARG A 184 -12.46 11.00 -14.76
CA ARG A 184 -12.64 11.67 -16.05
C ARG A 184 -13.66 12.80 -15.90
N ASP A 185 -13.28 13.99 -16.37
CA ASP A 185 -14.21 15.10 -16.49
C ASP A 185 -15.39 14.72 -17.42
N GLY A 186 -16.62 14.95 -16.96
CA GLY A 186 -17.84 14.58 -17.69
C GLY A 186 -18.49 13.27 -17.25
N GLU A 187 -17.79 12.37 -16.54
CA GLU A 187 -18.39 11.10 -16.06
C GLU A 187 -19.62 11.34 -15.15
N TRP A 188 -19.61 12.42 -14.38
CA TRP A 188 -20.74 12.84 -13.55
C TRP A 188 -22.00 13.10 -14.40
N ALA A 189 -21.86 13.89 -15.46
CA ALA A 189 -22.97 14.29 -16.32
C ALA A 189 -23.56 13.09 -17.08
N GLU A 190 -22.72 12.17 -17.55
CA GLU A 190 -23.12 10.92 -18.21
C GLU A 190 -23.97 10.02 -17.30
N ARG A 191 -23.68 10.02 -15.99
CA ARG A 191 -24.42 9.25 -14.98
C ARG A 191 -25.68 9.97 -14.49
N GLY A 192 -25.96 11.17 -15.00
CA GLY A 192 -27.03 12.03 -14.50
C GLY A 192 -26.80 12.45 -13.05
N GLU A 193 -25.54 12.63 -12.65
CA GLU A 193 -25.14 13.12 -11.34
C GLU A 193 -24.56 14.52 -11.46
N VAL A 194 -24.76 15.32 -10.41
CA VAL A 194 -24.26 16.70 -10.35
C VAL A 194 -23.61 16.96 -9.00
N THR A 195 -22.58 17.79 -9.05
CA THR A 195 -21.88 18.25 -7.85
C THR A 195 -22.72 19.25 -7.06
N LEU A 196 -22.37 19.47 -5.79
CA LEU A 196 -23.02 20.50 -4.95
C LEU A 196 -23.03 21.88 -5.62
N THR A 197 -21.93 22.27 -6.28
CA THR A 197 -21.80 23.57 -6.93
C THR A 197 -22.63 23.67 -8.20
N GLU A 198 -22.78 22.58 -8.95
CA GLU A 198 -23.68 22.52 -10.11
C GLU A 198 -25.14 22.54 -9.68
N ALA A 199 -25.49 21.77 -8.65
CA ALA A 199 -26.81 21.80 -8.04
C ALA A 199 -27.21 23.22 -7.57
N ALA A 200 -26.27 23.92 -6.93
CA ALA A 200 -26.45 25.30 -6.51
C ALA A 200 -26.73 26.24 -7.70
N ARG A 201 -26.00 26.07 -8.81
CA ARG A 201 -26.24 26.83 -10.05
C ARG A 201 -27.59 26.51 -10.68
N MET A 202 -27.99 25.24 -10.74
CA MET A 202 -29.28 24.82 -11.30
C MET A 202 -30.47 25.36 -10.50
N LEU A 203 -30.34 25.45 -9.17
CA LEU A 203 -31.39 25.95 -8.28
C LEU A 203 -31.33 27.45 -8.02
N ASN A 204 -30.32 28.15 -8.56
CA ASN A 204 -30.02 29.55 -8.24
C ASN A 204 -29.92 29.81 -6.72
N LEU A 205 -29.29 28.90 -5.98
CA LEU A 205 -29.08 28.98 -4.53
C LEU A 205 -27.58 29.05 -4.19
N SER A 206 -27.25 29.50 -2.98
CA SER A 206 -25.88 29.36 -2.48
C SER A 206 -25.55 27.88 -2.17
N PRO A 207 -24.30 27.42 -2.37
CA PRO A 207 -23.89 26.05 -2.04
C PRO A 207 -24.18 25.66 -0.58
N ALA A 208 -24.08 26.62 0.34
CA ALA A 208 -24.41 26.43 1.75
C ALA A 208 -25.90 26.11 1.97
N LYS A 209 -26.79 26.78 1.23
CA LYS A 209 -28.24 26.53 1.31
C LYS A 209 -28.58 25.15 0.75
N VAL A 210 -28.00 24.75 -0.39
CA VAL A 210 -28.17 23.40 -0.95
C VAL A 210 -27.68 22.34 0.04
N LEU A 211 -26.51 22.53 0.64
CA LEU A 211 -25.99 21.62 1.66
C LEU A 211 -26.92 21.51 2.88
N ARG A 212 -27.57 22.61 3.28
CA ARG A 212 -28.58 22.59 4.34
C ARG A 212 -29.81 21.77 3.93
N GLN A 213 -30.29 21.91 2.70
CA GLN A 213 -31.42 21.10 2.20
C GLN A 213 -31.11 19.61 2.15
N ILE A 214 -29.88 19.25 1.76
CA ILE A 214 -29.41 17.87 1.78
C ILE A 214 -29.43 17.32 3.21
N ARG A 215 -28.91 18.08 4.17
CA ARG A 215 -28.90 17.69 5.59
C ARG A 215 -30.30 17.60 6.19
N ALA A 216 -31.24 18.43 5.70
CA ALA A 216 -32.64 18.39 6.08
C ALA A 216 -33.41 17.24 5.40
N GLY A 217 -32.79 16.50 4.46
CA GLY A 217 -33.42 15.40 3.74
C GLY A 217 -34.36 15.82 2.61
N ILE A 218 -34.42 17.11 2.28
CA ILE A 218 -35.30 17.64 1.22
C ILE A 218 -34.75 17.28 -0.17
N ILE A 219 -33.43 17.37 -0.35
CA ILE A 219 -32.75 16.97 -1.59
C ILE A 219 -32.06 15.62 -1.33
N PRO A 220 -32.52 14.52 -1.96
CA PRO A 220 -31.86 13.23 -1.81
C PRO A 220 -30.46 13.28 -2.45
N ALA A 221 -29.44 13.12 -1.61
CA ALA A 221 -28.04 13.09 -2.00
C ALA A 221 -27.28 12.03 -1.22
N GLN A 222 -26.22 11.47 -1.83
CA GLN A 222 -25.39 10.43 -1.23
C GLN A 222 -23.97 10.95 -1.00
N GLN A 223 -23.40 10.62 0.16
CA GLN A 223 -21.99 10.85 0.47
C GLN A 223 -21.33 9.53 0.86
N TYR A 224 -20.22 9.17 0.20
CA TYR A 224 -19.52 7.90 0.45
C TYR A 224 -18.75 7.88 1.77
N CYS A 225 -18.12 9.00 2.13
CA CYS A 225 -17.44 9.16 3.41
C CYS A 225 -17.39 10.64 3.81
N LYS A 226 -17.11 10.89 5.09
CA LYS A 226 -17.03 12.25 5.62
C LYS A 226 -15.99 13.08 4.84
N GLY A 227 -16.47 14.14 4.19
CA GLY A 227 -15.66 15.06 3.41
C GLY A 227 -15.44 14.64 1.95
N ALA A 228 -16.04 13.54 1.49
CA ALA A 228 -16.19 13.30 0.06
C ALA A 228 -17.26 14.25 -0.52
N PRO A 229 -17.20 14.59 -1.81
CA PRO A 229 -18.26 15.32 -2.50
C PRO A 229 -19.63 14.65 -2.32
N TRP A 230 -20.67 15.47 -2.22
CA TRP A 230 -22.04 15.01 -2.28
C TRP A 230 -22.42 14.68 -3.71
N VAL A 231 -23.01 13.51 -3.91
CA VAL A 231 -23.53 13.03 -5.19
C VAL A 231 -25.03 13.24 -5.21
N ILE A 232 -25.50 14.11 -6.09
CA ILE A 232 -26.91 14.46 -6.25
C ILE A 232 -27.34 13.99 -7.64
N LYS A 233 -28.48 13.30 -7.75
CA LYS A 233 -29.02 12.92 -9.06
C LYS A 233 -29.68 14.13 -9.70
N ARG A 234 -29.41 14.39 -10.98
CA ARG A 234 -29.96 15.50 -11.76
C ARG A 234 -31.49 15.54 -11.71
N ARG A 235 -32.15 14.39 -11.89
CA ARG A 235 -33.62 14.25 -11.78
C ARG A 235 -34.18 14.79 -10.46
N ASN A 236 -33.49 14.58 -9.34
CA ASN A 236 -33.95 15.04 -8.02
C ASN A 236 -33.92 16.57 -7.90
N ILE A 237 -33.13 17.24 -8.76
CA ILE A 237 -33.06 18.71 -8.83
C ILE A 237 -34.12 19.23 -9.81
N GLU A 238 -34.38 18.52 -10.91
CA GLU A 238 -35.40 18.91 -11.88
C GLU A 238 -36.82 18.74 -11.33
N ASP A 239 -37.05 17.71 -10.52
CA ASP A 239 -38.33 17.44 -9.83
C ASP A 239 -38.61 18.43 -8.67
N SER A 240 -37.85 19.52 -8.56
CA SER A 240 -37.79 20.42 -7.39
C SER A 240 -38.97 21.40 -7.22
N HIS A 241 -40.17 21.04 -7.65
CA HIS A 241 -41.39 21.70 -7.15
C HIS A 241 -41.51 21.64 -5.60
N LEU A 242 -40.72 20.78 -4.93
CA LEU A 242 -40.63 20.67 -3.47
C LEU A 242 -39.72 21.70 -2.78
N ILE A 243 -38.93 22.50 -3.52
CA ILE A 243 -37.95 23.43 -2.92
C ILE A 243 -38.60 24.74 -2.44
N GLU A 244 -39.82 25.04 -2.89
CA GLU A 244 -40.59 26.23 -2.46
C GLU A 244 -40.98 26.20 -0.96
N HIS A 245 -41.03 25.02 -0.33
CA HIS A 245 -41.46 24.90 1.08
C HIS A 245 -40.40 25.23 2.13
N ALA A 246 -39.14 25.43 1.73
CA ALA A 246 -38.13 25.91 2.66
C ALA A 246 -38.18 27.44 2.72
N GLY A 247 -39.12 27.95 3.53
CA GLY A 247 -39.30 29.37 3.82
C GLY A 247 -37.97 30.08 4.16
N PRO A 248 -37.94 31.42 4.08
CA PRO A 248 -36.72 32.19 4.22
C PRO A 248 -36.08 31.94 5.59
N CYS A 249 -35.06 31.09 5.64
CA CYS A 249 -34.30 30.92 6.86
C CYS A 249 -33.36 32.12 6.98
N LEU A 250 -33.68 32.98 7.95
CA LEU A 250 -32.83 33.92 8.66
C LEU A 250 -31.49 34.17 7.96
N ASN A 251 -31.47 35.24 7.18
CA ASN A 251 -30.24 35.91 6.80
C ASN A 251 -29.41 36.19 8.05
N ALA A 252 -28.09 36.32 7.84
CA ALA A 252 -27.12 36.82 8.80
C ALA A 252 -27.79 37.73 9.83
N SER A 253 -27.60 37.41 11.11
CA SER A 253 -27.97 38.22 12.27
C SER A 253 -28.14 39.69 11.85
N SER A 254 -29.39 40.14 11.70
CA SER A 254 -29.75 41.54 11.50
C SER A 254 -29.51 42.30 12.81
N ASN A 255 -28.38 42.04 13.46
CA ASN A 255 -27.98 42.72 14.66
C ASN A 255 -27.20 43.97 14.23
N PRO A 256 -27.77 45.17 14.38
CA PRO A 256 -27.06 46.42 14.05
C PRO A 256 -25.78 46.63 14.88
N GLU A 257 -25.57 45.84 15.94
CA GLU A 257 -24.39 45.87 16.82
C GLU A 257 -23.23 44.98 16.35
N GLN A 258 -23.34 44.29 15.21
CA GLN A 258 -22.31 43.34 14.78
C GLN A 258 -21.06 44.07 14.27
N LYS A 259 -20.14 44.38 15.19
CA LYS A 259 -18.84 45.00 14.88
C LYS A 259 -18.06 44.11 13.92
N THR A 260 -17.88 44.60 12.70
CA THR A 260 -17.03 43.97 11.68
C THR A 260 -15.58 44.23 12.08
N PHE A 261 -14.84 43.18 12.42
CA PHE A 261 -13.39 43.30 12.63
C PHE A 261 -12.72 43.52 11.27
N VAL A 262 -12.21 44.74 11.07
CA VAL A 262 -11.32 45.07 9.96
C VAL A 262 -9.92 44.59 10.36
N PHE A 263 -9.38 43.61 9.67
CA PHE A 263 -7.98 43.24 9.79
C PHE A 263 -7.16 44.17 8.88
N GLN A 264 -6.26 44.94 9.47
CA GLN A 264 -5.22 45.72 8.79
C GLN A 264 -4.07 44.81 8.33
#